data_AF-A0A1V6K6C7-F1
#
_entry.id   AF-A0A1V6K6C7-F1
#
_cell.length_a   1.000
_cell.length_b   1.000
_cell.length_c   1.000
_cell.angle_alpha   90.00
_cell.angle_beta   90.00
_cell.angle_gamma   90.00
#
_symmetry.space_group_name_H-M   'P 1'
#
loop_
_entity.id
_entity.type
_entity.pdbx_description
1 polymer ?
#
loop_
_entity_poly.entity_id
_entity_poly.type
_entity_poly.pdbx_seq_one_letter_code
_entity_poly.pdbx_strand_id
1 'polypeptide(L)'
;MTPGEKQRYGDVFRTAYLFRNLPPEDLSIFMDSAELRSFARDAAIIAEGADGGDLFLVLSGCVRITKTVEDAGDHIIGFLRAGDFFGEMALIDNLPRSASVYAHERADLAVIHRRDISRIFDASPATACKVMHAFAEILSYRLREANDRMRAMVHLERTF
;
A
#
# COMPACT_ATOMS: atom_id res chain seq x y z
N MET A 1 15.99 3.80 6.52
CA MET A 1 16.72 2.70 5.86
C MET A 1 18.22 2.98 5.91
N THR A 2 19.06 1.94 6.03
CA THR A 2 20.52 2.05 5.95
C THR A 2 20.98 2.33 4.52
N PRO A 3 22.21 2.83 4.29
CA PRO A 3 22.74 3.04 2.94
C PRO A 3 22.73 1.76 2.07
N GLY A 4 23.05 0.61 2.66
CA GLY A 4 23.02 -0.68 1.95
C GLY A 4 21.60 -1.10 1.53
N GLU A 5 20.61 -0.85 2.38
CA GLU A 5 19.19 -1.10 2.04
C GLU A 5 18.69 -0.18 0.92
N LYS A 6 19.08 1.10 0.95
CA LYS A 6 18.73 2.07 -0.11
C LYS A 6 19.35 1.67 -1.45
N GLN A 7 20.59 1.18 -1.44
CA GLN A 7 21.22 0.64 -2.64
C GLN A 7 20.47 -0.60 -3.15
N ARG A 8 20.09 -1.51 -2.25
CA ARG A 8 19.41 -2.76 -2.61
C ARG A 8 18.01 -2.55 -3.19
N TYR A 9 17.23 -1.61 -2.65
CA TYR A 9 15.82 -1.42 -3.02
C TYR A 9 15.55 -0.12 -3.80
N GLY A 10 16.57 0.67 -4.11
CA GLY A 10 16.41 1.97 -4.78
C GLY A 10 15.70 1.88 -6.12
N ASP A 11 15.89 0.81 -6.88
CA ASP A 11 15.14 0.59 -8.13
C ASP A 11 13.65 0.37 -7.89
N VAL A 12 13.27 -0.36 -6.83
CA VAL A 12 11.87 -0.59 -6.48
C VAL A 12 11.21 0.73 -6.09
N PHE A 13 11.89 1.60 -5.34
CA PHE A 13 11.39 2.94 -5.05
C PHE A 13 11.22 3.78 -6.32
N ARG A 14 12.15 3.72 -7.28
CA ARG A 14 12.06 4.49 -8.54
C ARG A 14 10.93 4.02 -9.45
N THR A 15 10.68 2.72 -9.51
CA THR A 15 9.66 2.14 -10.41
C THR A 15 8.29 1.99 -9.75
N ALA A 16 8.22 2.10 -8.42
CA ALA A 16 6.96 2.05 -7.68
C ALA A 16 5.97 3.11 -8.20
N TYR A 17 4.73 2.68 -8.38
CA TYR A 17 3.67 3.54 -8.92
C TYR A 17 3.48 4.83 -8.11
N LEU A 18 3.66 4.71 -6.79
CA LEU A 18 3.59 5.82 -5.84
C LEU A 18 4.58 6.96 -6.14
N PHE A 19 5.78 6.61 -6.63
CA PHE A 19 6.92 7.50 -6.69
C PHE A 19 7.39 7.79 -8.13
N ARG A 20 6.82 7.13 -9.14
CA ARG A 20 7.23 7.22 -10.55
C ARG A 20 7.33 8.64 -11.14
N ASN A 21 6.60 9.60 -10.57
CA ASN A 21 6.57 10.99 -11.03
C ASN A 21 7.29 11.96 -10.08
N LEU A 22 7.92 11.45 -9.01
CA LEU A 22 8.71 12.25 -8.10
C LEU A 22 10.11 12.48 -8.68
N PRO A 23 10.66 13.69 -8.55
CA PRO A 23 12.04 13.93 -8.88
C PRO A 23 12.96 13.20 -7.87
N PRO A 24 14.21 12.89 -8.24
CA PRO A 24 15.11 12.09 -7.41
C PRO A 24 15.31 12.64 -5.99
N GLU A 25 15.34 13.97 -5.84
CA GLU A 25 15.47 14.65 -4.55
C GLU A 25 14.28 14.37 -3.62
N ASP A 26 13.05 14.43 -4.14
CA ASP A 26 11.84 14.13 -3.36
C ASP A 26 11.80 12.66 -2.99
N LEU A 27 12.14 11.76 -3.93
CA LEU A 27 12.20 10.32 -3.69
C LEU A 27 13.20 9.98 -2.58
N SER A 28 14.34 10.66 -2.54
CA SER A 28 15.35 10.47 -1.49
C SER A 28 14.76 10.75 -0.10
N ILE A 29 13.93 11.78 0.04
CA ILE A 29 13.29 12.12 1.33
C ILE A 29 12.36 10.99 1.81
N PHE A 30 11.62 10.35 0.89
CA PHE A 30 10.82 9.16 1.24
C PHE A 30 11.69 7.96 1.62
N MET A 31 12.78 7.71 0.89
CA MET A 31 13.73 6.63 1.21
C MET A 31 14.46 6.87 2.56
N ASP A 32 14.69 8.13 2.91
CA ASP A 32 15.32 8.54 4.17
C ASP A 32 14.38 8.34 5.37
N SER A 33 13.09 8.64 5.19
CA SER A 33 12.05 8.47 6.21
C SER A 33 11.54 7.03 6.34
N ALA A 34 11.75 6.18 5.34
CA ALA A 34 11.32 4.79 5.36
C ALA A 34 12.06 3.93 6.41
N GLU A 35 11.34 3.02 7.05
CA GLU A 35 11.87 1.94 7.89
C GLU A 35 11.74 0.61 7.13
N LEU A 36 12.81 -0.19 7.07
CA LEU A 36 12.73 -1.54 6.50
C LEU A 36 12.15 -2.50 7.54
N ARG A 37 11.09 -3.22 7.20
CA ARG A 37 10.53 -4.30 8.02
C ARG A 37 10.39 -5.58 7.20
N SER A 38 10.90 -6.68 7.75
CA SER A 38 10.81 -8.02 7.16
C SER A 38 9.73 -8.84 7.86
N PHE A 39 8.90 -9.50 7.08
CA PHE A 39 7.79 -10.34 7.55
C PHE A 39 7.98 -11.76 7.03
N ALA A 40 7.85 -12.74 7.93
CA ALA A 40 7.76 -14.14 7.54
C ALA A 40 6.42 -14.43 6.87
N ARG A 41 6.33 -15.53 6.11
CA ARG A 41 5.06 -16.00 5.54
C ARG A 41 3.98 -16.09 6.62
N ASP A 42 2.77 -15.67 6.26
CA ASP A 42 1.56 -15.63 7.09
C ASP A 42 1.59 -14.65 8.28
N ALA A 43 2.68 -13.88 8.45
CA ALA A 43 2.73 -12.82 9.46
C ALA A 43 1.71 -11.71 9.16
N ALA A 44 1.01 -11.27 10.20
CA ALA A 44 0.11 -10.13 10.14
C ALA A 44 0.90 -8.82 10.03
N ILE A 45 0.49 -7.95 9.09
CA ILE A 45 1.10 -6.64 8.84
C ILE A 45 0.13 -5.53 9.24
N ILE A 46 -1.14 -5.65 8.83
CA ILE A 46 -2.24 -4.75 9.19
C ILE A 46 -3.44 -5.60 9.61
N ALA A 47 -4.13 -5.17 10.66
CA ALA A 47 -5.44 -5.69 11.04
C ALA A 47 -6.55 -4.72 10.57
N GLU A 48 -7.60 -5.26 9.96
CA GLU A 48 -8.84 -4.53 9.65
C GLU A 48 -9.42 -3.87 10.90
N GLY A 49 -9.94 -2.65 10.77
CA GLY A 49 -10.53 -1.89 11.87
C GLY A 49 -9.52 -1.30 12.86
N ALA A 50 -8.23 -1.62 12.76
CA ALA A 50 -7.21 -0.99 13.59
C ALA A 50 -7.01 0.48 13.23
N ASP A 51 -6.67 1.29 14.22
CA ASP A 51 -6.17 2.65 13.98
C ASP A 51 -4.82 2.62 13.28
N GLY A 52 -4.56 3.62 12.45
CA GLY A 52 -3.26 3.79 11.81
C GLY A 52 -3.29 4.83 10.72
N GLY A 53 -2.16 4.95 10.03
CA GLY A 53 -2.02 5.82 8.86
C GLY A 53 -0.66 5.70 8.20
N ASP A 54 0.11 4.68 8.57
CA ASP A 54 1.40 4.39 7.95
C ASP A 54 1.17 3.80 6.57
N LEU A 55 2.05 4.18 5.65
CA LEU A 55 2.08 3.72 4.28
C LEU A 55 3.14 2.63 4.14
N PHE A 56 2.83 1.60 3.36
CA PHE A 56 3.72 0.47 3.13
C PHE A 56 4.00 0.34 1.64
N LEU A 57 5.27 0.23 1.27
CA LEU A 57 5.71 -0.16 -0.07
C LEU A 57 6.28 -1.58 0.00
N VAL A 58 5.81 -2.47 -0.86
CA VAL A 58 6.38 -3.81 -1.00
C VAL A 58 7.71 -3.70 -1.73
N LEU A 59 8.81 -4.08 -1.07
CA LEU A 59 10.15 -4.04 -1.63
C LEU A 59 10.53 -5.39 -2.26
N SER A 60 10.08 -6.49 -1.66
CA SER A 60 10.20 -7.83 -2.22
C SER A 60 9.16 -8.77 -1.60
N GLY A 61 8.93 -9.90 -2.26
CA GLY A 61 7.93 -10.88 -1.85
C GLY A 61 6.51 -10.52 -2.30
N CYS A 62 5.53 -11.03 -1.57
CA CYS A 62 4.11 -10.91 -1.86
C CYS A 62 3.32 -10.79 -0.56
N VAL A 63 2.36 -9.87 -0.53
CA VAL A 63 1.38 -9.72 0.56
C VAL A 63 -0.02 -9.96 0.02
N ARG A 64 -0.91 -10.49 0.85
CA ARG A 64 -2.33 -10.69 0.54
C ARG A 64 -3.17 -9.71 1.35
N ILE A 65 -4.14 -9.10 0.69
CA ILE A 65 -5.16 -8.26 1.31
C ILE A 65 -6.37 -9.17 1.58
N THR A 66 -6.87 -9.15 2.81
CA THR A 66 -8.07 -9.88 3.18
C THR A 66 -9.11 -8.98 3.79
N LYS A 67 -10.38 -9.29 3.51
CA LYS A 67 -11.52 -8.60 4.09
C LYS A 67 -12.43 -9.59 4.76
N THR A 68 -12.87 -9.24 5.96
CA THR A 68 -13.85 -10.03 6.71
C THR A 68 -15.23 -9.76 6.14
N VAL A 69 -15.95 -10.80 5.74
CA VAL A 69 -17.34 -10.71 5.29
C VAL A 69 -18.21 -11.41 6.32
N GLU A 70 -19.25 -10.72 6.79
CA GLU A 70 -20.23 -11.29 7.71
C GLU A 70 -20.79 -12.59 7.13
N ASP A 71 -20.88 -13.64 7.96
CA ASP A 71 -21.32 -14.99 7.61
C ASP A 71 -20.46 -15.78 6.60
N ALA A 72 -19.46 -15.17 5.95
CA ALA A 72 -18.60 -15.83 4.96
C ALA A 72 -17.12 -15.92 5.37
N GLY A 73 -16.71 -15.18 6.41
CA GLY A 73 -15.36 -15.22 6.97
C GLY A 73 -14.35 -14.38 6.18
N ASP A 74 -13.07 -14.75 6.26
CA ASP A 74 -11.98 -13.99 5.63
C ASP A 74 -11.85 -14.34 4.15
N HIS A 75 -11.99 -13.34 3.28
CA HIS A 75 -11.79 -13.48 1.84
C HIS A 75 -10.54 -12.74 1.39
N ILE A 76 -9.72 -13.40 0.57
CA ILE A 76 -8.61 -12.75 -0.13
C ILE A 76 -9.18 -11.89 -1.26
N ILE A 77 -8.95 -10.58 -1.17
CA ILE A 77 -9.43 -9.59 -2.14
C ILE A 77 -8.31 -9.06 -3.05
N GLY A 78 -7.06 -9.46 -2.81
CA GLY A 78 -5.96 -9.09 -3.70
C GLY A 78 -4.60 -9.55 -3.20
N PHE A 79 -3.63 -9.48 -4.10
CA PHE A 79 -2.22 -9.69 -3.81
C PHE A 79 -1.43 -8.48 -4.30
N LEU A 80 -0.42 -8.09 -3.54
CA LEU A 80 0.50 -7.00 -3.88
C LEU A 80 1.94 -7.52 -3.87
N ARG A 81 2.74 -7.07 -4.83
CA ARG A 81 4.13 -7.48 -5.06
C ARG A 81 5.05 -6.27 -5.08
N ALA A 82 6.34 -6.52 -5.26
CA ALA A 82 7.36 -5.48 -5.32
C ALA A 82 6.95 -4.31 -6.23
N GLY A 83 7.00 -3.08 -5.70
CA GLY A 83 6.57 -1.85 -6.38
C GLY A 83 5.13 -1.42 -6.07
N ASP A 84 4.29 -2.33 -5.56
CA ASP A 84 2.96 -2.00 -5.06
C ASP A 84 3.01 -1.41 -3.65
N PHE A 85 2.00 -0.60 -3.32
CA PHE A 85 1.85 -0.01 -2.00
C PHE A 85 0.44 -0.20 -1.43
N PHE A 86 0.32 -0.05 -0.10
CA PHE A 86 -0.94 -0.14 0.62
C PHE A 86 -0.94 0.67 1.91
N GLY A 87 -2.13 0.83 2.49
CA GLY A 87 -2.35 1.62 3.70
C GLY A 87 -2.68 3.08 3.40
N GLU A 88 -2.83 3.44 2.13
CA GLU A 88 -3.13 4.78 1.64
C GLU A 88 -4.51 5.27 2.06
N MET A 89 -5.51 4.39 2.16
CA MET A 89 -6.88 4.80 2.49
C MET A 89 -6.94 5.50 3.85
N ALA A 90 -6.50 4.81 4.91
CA ALA A 90 -6.45 5.37 6.27
C ALA A 90 -5.56 6.61 6.40
N LEU A 91 -4.52 6.73 5.56
CA LEU A 91 -3.69 7.93 5.48
C LEU A 91 -4.47 9.13 4.92
N ILE A 92 -5.30 8.90 3.90
CA ILE A 92 -6.05 9.93 3.16
C ILE A 92 -7.31 10.36 3.91
N ASP A 93 -8.14 9.40 4.32
CA ASP A 93 -9.48 9.66 4.86
C ASP A 93 -9.53 9.72 6.40
N ASN A 94 -8.42 9.36 7.07
CA ASN A 94 -8.32 9.29 8.52
C ASN A 94 -9.34 8.32 9.17
N LEU A 95 -9.74 7.28 8.44
CA LEU A 95 -10.59 6.20 8.94
C LEU A 95 -9.74 4.99 9.37
N PRO A 96 -10.30 4.07 10.16
CA PRO A 96 -9.63 2.81 10.48
C PRO A 96 -9.24 2.01 9.24
N ARG A 97 -8.28 1.09 9.40
CA ARG A 97 -7.79 0.24 8.30
C ARG A 97 -8.93 -0.52 7.63
N SER A 98 -9.06 -0.38 6.31
CA SER A 98 -10.19 -0.88 5.53
C SER A 98 -10.19 -2.41 5.27
N ALA A 99 -9.05 -3.05 5.53
CA ALA A 99 -8.80 -4.47 5.30
C ALA A 99 -7.56 -4.92 6.11
N SER A 100 -7.46 -6.22 6.34
CA SER A 100 -6.26 -6.84 6.90
C SER A 100 -5.23 -7.12 5.79
N VAL A 101 -3.96 -7.09 6.15
CA VAL A 101 -2.85 -7.41 5.24
C VAL A 101 -1.91 -8.39 5.92
N TYR A 102 -1.58 -9.46 5.21
CA TYR A 102 -0.70 -10.52 5.68
C TYR A 102 0.39 -10.78 4.64
N ALA A 103 1.57 -11.18 5.10
CA ALA A 103 2.59 -11.71 4.23
C ALA A 103 2.10 -13.01 3.59
N HIS A 104 2.03 -13.08 2.25
CA HIS A 104 1.66 -14.31 1.55
C HIS A 104 2.88 -15.23 1.37
N GLU A 105 4.04 -14.62 1.19
CA GLU A 105 5.37 -15.22 1.29
C GLU A 105 6.26 -14.29 2.12
N ARG A 106 7.53 -14.67 2.37
CA ARG A 106 8.46 -13.76 3.05
C ARG A 106 8.54 -12.43 2.29
N ALA A 107 8.25 -11.33 2.98
CA ALA A 107 8.14 -10.01 2.36
C ALA A 107 8.99 -8.99 3.10
N ASP A 108 9.68 -8.14 2.34
CA ASP A 108 10.36 -6.96 2.87
C ASP A 108 9.55 -5.73 2.47
N LEU A 109 9.23 -4.87 3.44
CA LEU A 109 8.41 -3.69 3.27
C LEU A 109 9.17 -2.44 3.71
N ALA A 110 9.01 -1.35 2.97
CA ALA A 110 9.32 -0.02 3.48
C ALA A 110 8.08 0.55 4.15
N VAL A 111 8.21 0.94 5.42
CA VAL A 111 7.16 1.57 6.20
C VAL A 111 7.47 3.06 6.32
N ILE A 112 6.53 3.91 5.91
CA ILE A 112 6.65 5.36 6.04
C ILE A 112 5.55 5.82 6.98
N HIS A 113 5.94 6.36 8.13
CA HIS A 113 4.97 6.74 9.14
C HIS A 113 4.15 7.95 8.72
N ARG A 114 2.89 7.98 9.14
CA ARG A 114 1.99 9.12 8.87
C ARG A 114 2.63 10.47 9.19
N ARG A 115 3.28 10.57 10.36
CA ARG A 115 3.93 11.81 10.82
C ARG A 115 5.01 12.30 9.85
N ASP A 116 5.73 11.38 9.21
CA ASP A 116 6.83 11.70 8.32
C ASP A 116 6.28 12.07 6.94
N ILE A 117 5.21 11.40 6.49
CA ILE A 117 4.45 11.82 5.30
C ILE A 117 3.88 13.24 5.48
N SER A 118 3.23 13.53 6.62
CA SER A 118 2.71 14.87 6.93
C SER A 118 3.80 15.93 6.86
N ARG A 119 4.97 15.67 7.47
CA ARG A 119 6.12 16.59 7.40
C ARG A 119 6.61 16.82 5.98
N ILE A 120 6.68 15.78 5.15
CA ILE A 120 7.07 15.90 3.74
C ILE A 120 6.06 16.75 2.97
N PHE A 121 4.76 16.54 3.21
CA PHE A 121 3.70 17.26 2.53
C PHE A 121 3.66 18.74 2.94
N ASP A 122 3.85 19.02 4.23
CA ASP A 122 3.92 20.39 4.75
C ASP A 122 5.14 21.13 4.21
N ALA A 123 6.28 20.44 4.05
CA ALA A 123 7.51 21.02 3.52
C ALA A 123 7.46 21.24 2.00
N SER A 124 6.75 20.39 1.25
CA SER A 124 6.62 20.48 -0.20
C SER A 124 5.21 20.16 -0.68
N PRO A 125 4.36 21.19 -0.85
CA PRO A 125 3.03 21.04 -1.44
C PRO A 125 3.04 20.45 -2.85
N ALA A 126 4.12 20.69 -3.62
CA ALA A 126 4.28 20.12 -4.95
C ALA A 126 4.47 18.60 -4.89
N THR A 127 5.27 18.11 -3.96
CA THR A 127 5.45 16.67 -3.70
C THR A 127 4.15 16.05 -3.21
N ALA A 128 3.44 16.73 -2.30
CA ALA A 128 2.12 16.29 -1.82
C ALA A 128 1.14 16.12 -2.99
N CYS A 129 1.04 17.11 -3.89
CA CYS A 129 0.17 17.04 -5.06
C CYS A 129 0.48 15.81 -5.95
N LYS A 130 1.77 15.53 -6.21
CA LYS A 130 2.18 14.37 -7.00
C LYS A 130 1.83 13.04 -6.33
N VAL A 131 2.02 12.92 -5.02
CA VAL A 131 1.68 11.72 -4.25
C VAL A 131 0.16 11.53 -4.18
N MET A 132 -0.60 12.61 -3.92
CA MET A 132 -2.06 12.57 -3.93
C MET A 132 -2.62 12.21 -5.31
N HIS A 133 -1.99 12.66 -6.39
CA HIS A 133 -2.35 12.22 -7.74
C HIS A 133 -2.12 10.72 -7.92
N ALA A 134 -0.98 10.18 -7.48
CA ALA A 134 -0.71 8.74 -7.53
C ALA A 134 -1.72 7.93 -6.71
N PHE A 135 -2.14 8.43 -5.53
CA PHE A 135 -3.22 7.84 -4.74
C PHE A 135 -4.56 7.86 -5.48
N ALA A 136 -4.94 9.00 -6.06
CA ALA A 136 -6.19 9.13 -6.80
C ALA A 136 -6.25 8.17 -8.00
N GLU A 137 -5.15 8.03 -8.75
CA GLU A 137 -5.08 7.11 -9.89
C GLU A 137 -5.20 5.64 -9.44
N ILE A 138 -4.46 5.21 -8.41
CA ILE A 138 -4.50 3.82 -7.97
C ILE A 138 -5.85 3.45 -7.34
N LEU A 139 -6.44 4.35 -6.54
CA LEU A 139 -7.74 4.12 -5.93
C LEU A 139 -8.83 4.07 -6.98
N SER A 140 -8.74 4.92 -8.03
CA SER A 140 -9.64 4.86 -9.17
C SER A 140 -9.54 3.54 -9.92
N TYR A 141 -8.32 3.04 -10.13
CA TYR A 141 -8.09 1.73 -10.74
C TYR A 141 -8.67 0.59 -9.89
N ARG A 142 -8.32 0.55 -8.60
CA ARG A 142 -8.80 -0.47 -7.64
C ARG A 142 -10.32 -0.47 -7.50
N LEU A 143 -10.96 0.71 -7.48
CA LEU A 143 -12.41 0.82 -7.40
C LEU A 143 -13.08 0.26 -8.66
N ARG A 144 -12.54 0.52 -9.85
CA ARG A 144 -13.05 -0.06 -11.10
C ARG A 144 -12.93 -1.57 -11.08
N GLU A 145 -11.77 -2.09 -10.68
CA GLU A 145 -11.55 -3.53 -10.57
C GLU A 145 -12.50 -4.19 -9.55
N ALA A 146 -12.69 -3.58 -8.38
CA ALA A 146 -13.63 -4.05 -7.38
C ALA A 146 -15.07 -4.06 -7.91
N ASN A 147 -15.49 -3.00 -8.61
CA ASN A 147 -16.82 -2.90 -9.22
C ASN A 147 -17.03 -3.98 -10.31
N ASP A 148 -16.02 -4.24 -11.13
CA ASP A 148 -16.09 -5.27 -12.17
C ASP A 148 -16.18 -6.68 -11.57
N ARG A 149 -15.44 -6.95 -10.49
CA ARG A 149 -15.56 -8.21 -9.73
C ARG A 149 -16.95 -8.39 -9.12
N MET A 150 -17.52 -7.34 -8.51
CA MET A 150 -18.89 -7.41 -7.99
C MET A 150 -19.91 -7.71 -9.10
N ARG A 151 -19.77 -7.09 -10.28
CA ARG A 151 -20.64 -7.38 -11.44
C ARG A 151 -20.59 -8.83 -11.88
N ALA A 152 -19.38 -9.41 -11.91
CA ALA A 152 -19.19 -10.82 -12.25
C ALA A 152 -19.87 -11.76 -11.24
N MET A 153 -19.81 -11.45 -9.93
CA MET A 153 -20.49 -12.23 -8.89
C MET A 153 -22.01 -12.20 -9.04
N VAL A 154 -22.60 -11.02 -9.29
CA VAL A 154 -24.06 -10.88 -9.50
C VAL A 154 -24.55 -11.65 -10.74
N HIS A 155 -23.72 -11.78 -11.79
CA HIS A 155 -24.09 -12.58 -12.97
C HIS A 155 -24.05 -14.09 -12.70
N LEU A 156 -23.14 -14.55 -11.84
CA LEU A 156 -23.05 -15.96 -11.47
C LEU A 156 -24.28 -16.40 -10.66
N GLU A 157 -24.78 -15.58 -9.74
CA GLU A 157 -26.00 -15.88 -8.94
C GLU A 157 -27.28 -15.95 -9.78
N ARG A 158 -27.31 -15.33 -10.96
CA ARG A 158 -28.48 -15.36 -11.88
C ARG A 158 -28.46 -16.53 -12.86
N THR A 159 -27.38 -17.29 -12.91
CA THR A 159 -27.18 -18.39 -13.86
C THR A 159 -27.42 -19.77 -13.21
N PHE A 160 -27.80 -19.79 -11.93
CA PHE A 160 -28.29 -20.96 -11.18
C PHE A 160 -29.69 -20.68 -10.63
#